data_AF-A0A838Q7G2-F1
#
_entry.id   AF-A0A838Q7G2-F1
#
_cell.length_a   1.000
_cell.length_b   1.000
_cell.length_c   1.000
_cell.angle_alpha   90.00
_cell.angle_beta   90.00
_cell.angle_gamma   90.00
#
_symmetry.space_group_name_H-M   'P 1'
#
loop_
_entity.id
_entity.type
_entity.pdbx_description
1 polymer ?
#
loop_
_entity_poly.entity_id
_entity_poly.type
_entity_poly.pdbx_seq_one_letter_code
_entity_poly.pdbx_strand_id
1 'polypeptide(L)'
;MESPADHEWFLRKHEDGSIFGPLAFAQLVRWASSAQVAPHDSLSTDQTTWMKAPMLPELAMDWIAEVTSERLYGPTTLGAIREFLRLGEIDDETFVVNTCDGTRKQIREIAPLLQTETNGEEEQTSNEFLAGPATRGMSIGVEDRIRELEQALREERRAVVEAEERYRRLEAKYNQVLDAAAATST
;
A
#
# COMPACT_ATOMS: atom_id res chain seq x y z
N MET A 1 7.20 -18.71 -29.43
CA MET A 1 7.18 -18.08 -28.09
C MET A 1 7.28 -19.22 -27.11
N GLU A 2 8.37 -19.25 -26.32
CA GLU A 2 8.49 -20.22 -25.24
C GLU A 2 7.43 -19.91 -24.17
N SER A 3 6.86 -20.95 -23.57
CA SER A 3 5.83 -20.79 -22.55
C SER A 3 6.48 -20.36 -21.25
N PRO A 4 5.89 -19.46 -20.45
CA PRO A 4 6.41 -19.12 -19.13
C PRO A 4 6.50 -20.34 -18.20
N ALA A 5 5.76 -21.42 -18.49
CA ALA A 5 5.81 -22.69 -17.77
C ALA A 5 7.14 -23.46 -17.90
N ASP A 6 7.92 -23.19 -18.94
CA ASP A 6 9.17 -23.94 -19.23
C ASP A 6 10.40 -23.33 -18.55
N HIS A 7 10.22 -22.22 -17.82
CA HIS A 7 11.30 -21.47 -17.18
C HIS A 7 11.30 -21.66 -15.66
N GLU A 8 12.50 -21.63 -15.07
CA GLU A 8 12.67 -21.41 -13.65
C GLU A 8 12.56 -19.91 -13.36
N TRP A 9 11.68 -19.55 -12.42
CA TRP A 9 11.44 -18.17 -12.07
C TRP A 9 12.01 -17.79 -10.71
N PHE A 10 12.35 -16.51 -10.58
CA PHE A 10 12.83 -15.90 -9.35
C PHE A 10 11.97 -14.68 -9.05
N LEU A 11 11.50 -14.58 -7.81
CA LEU A 11 10.79 -13.44 -7.27
C LEU A 11 11.71 -12.65 -6.36
N ARG A 12 11.83 -11.34 -6.58
CA ARG A 12 12.53 -10.41 -5.71
C ARG A 12 11.54 -9.47 -5.03
N LYS A 13 11.51 -9.48 -3.70
CA LYS A 13 10.67 -8.60 -2.91
C LYS A 13 11.21 -7.18 -2.95
N HIS A 14 10.31 -6.21 -3.12
CA HIS A 14 10.67 -4.80 -3.13
C HIS A 14 11.10 -4.28 -1.75
N GLU A 15 10.47 -4.79 -0.69
CA GLU A 15 10.63 -4.30 0.68
C GLU A 15 12.03 -4.52 1.24
N ASP A 16 12.55 -5.75 1.17
CA ASP A 16 13.82 -6.15 1.77
C ASP A 16 14.85 -6.64 0.74
N GLY A 17 14.47 -6.71 -0.54
CA GLY A 17 15.32 -7.21 -1.61
C GLY A 17 15.52 -8.74 -1.61
N SER A 18 14.81 -9.48 -0.76
CA SER A 18 14.90 -10.94 -0.68
C SER A 18 14.52 -11.59 -2.00
N ILE A 19 15.21 -12.68 -2.36
CA ILE A 19 15.00 -13.41 -3.60
C ILE A 19 14.53 -14.84 -3.29
N PHE A 20 13.45 -15.24 -3.94
CA PHE A 20 12.83 -16.57 -3.84
C PHE A 20 12.94 -17.27 -5.19
N GLY A 21 13.50 -18.48 -5.19
CA GLY A 21 13.54 -19.37 -6.36
C GLY A 21 14.70 -20.35 -6.33
N PRO A 22 14.82 -21.21 -7.35
CA PRO A 22 13.95 -21.28 -8.53
C PRO A 22 12.52 -21.74 -8.21
N LEU A 23 11.53 -21.14 -8.85
CA LEU A 23 10.10 -21.41 -8.69
C LEU A 23 9.49 -21.87 -10.01
N ALA A 24 8.57 -22.83 -9.94
CA ALA A 24 7.70 -23.13 -11.06
C ALA A 24 6.72 -21.95 -11.28
N PHE A 25 6.38 -21.68 -12.53
CA PHE A 25 5.45 -20.59 -12.86
C PHE A 25 4.10 -20.67 -12.14
N ALA A 26 3.53 -21.88 -12.04
CA ALA A 26 2.28 -22.11 -11.32
C ALA A 26 2.35 -21.68 -9.85
N GLN A 27 3.53 -21.76 -9.22
CA GLN A 27 3.71 -21.29 -7.85
C GLN A 27 3.67 -19.75 -7.76
N LEU A 28 4.23 -19.05 -8.74
CA LEU A 28 4.13 -17.59 -8.81
C LEU A 28 2.67 -17.13 -8.97
N VAL A 29 1.91 -17.80 -9.84
CA VAL A 29 0.48 -17.52 -10.02
C VAL A 29 -0.27 -17.69 -8.71
N ARG A 30 -0.07 -18.82 -8.00
CA ARG A 30 -0.68 -19.03 -6.68
C ARG A 30 -0.28 -17.97 -5.66
N TRP A 31 0.98 -17.56 -5.64
CA TRP A 31 1.46 -16.51 -4.74
C TRP A 31 0.86 -15.14 -5.08
N ALA A 32 0.69 -14.80 -6.35
CA ALA A 32 0.00 -13.58 -6.77
C ALA A 32 -1.48 -13.60 -6.38
N SER A 33 -2.20 -14.70 -6.60
CA SER A 33 -3.60 -14.87 -6.20
C SER A 33 -3.79 -14.95 -4.67
N SER A 34 -2.76 -15.34 -3.93
CA SER A 34 -2.73 -15.31 -2.45
C SER A 34 -2.15 -14.02 -1.90
N ALA A 35 -1.93 -13.04 -2.79
CA ALA A 35 -1.46 -11.70 -2.47
C ALA A 35 -0.09 -11.65 -1.75
N GLN A 36 0.75 -12.64 -2.00
CA GLN A 36 2.14 -12.71 -1.54
C GLN A 36 3.11 -12.02 -2.52
N VAL A 37 2.64 -11.65 -3.71
CA VAL A 37 3.38 -10.84 -4.70
C VAL A 37 2.79 -9.44 -4.75
N ALA A 38 3.60 -8.43 -4.44
CA ALA A 38 3.21 -7.04 -4.46
C ALA A 38 3.43 -6.41 -5.85
N PRO A 39 2.71 -5.33 -6.21
CA PRO A 39 2.88 -4.63 -7.49
C PRO A 39 4.30 -4.14 -7.74
N HIS A 40 5.05 -3.87 -6.68
CA HIS A 40 6.41 -3.35 -6.74
C HIS A 40 7.48 -4.46 -6.79
N ASP A 41 7.11 -5.71 -6.56
CA ASP A 41 8.04 -6.83 -6.64
C ASP A 41 8.50 -7.05 -8.08
N SER A 42 9.64 -7.72 -8.23
CA SER A 42 10.25 -8.00 -9.52
C SER A 42 10.40 -9.50 -9.75
N LEU A 43 10.30 -9.91 -11.01
CA LEU A 43 10.42 -11.28 -11.48
C LEU A 43 11.59 -11.39 -12.46
N SER A 44 12.21 -12.57 -12.51
CA SER A 44 13.31 -12.85 -13.43
C SER A 44 13.38 -14.34 -13.74
N THR A 45 13.86 -14.70 -14.93
CA THR A 45 14.18 -16.10 -15.31
C THR A 45 15.69 -16.39 -15.27
N ASP A 46 16.52 -15.35 -15.13
CA ASP A 46 17.99 -15.44 -15.23
C ASP A 46 18.72 -14.76 -14.06
N GLN A 47 17.97 -14.15 -13.13
CA GLN A 47 18.44 -13.31 -12.01
C GLN A 47 19.24 -12.06 -12.41
N THR A 48 19.34 -11.75 -13.71
CA THR A 48 20.04 -10.56 -14.21
C THR A 48 19.07 -9.52 -14.74
N THR A 49 18.06 -9.96 -15.48
CA THR A 49 17.01 -9.12 -16.06
C THR A 49 15.77 -9.23 -15.19
N TRP A 50 15.34 -8.10 -14.63
CA TRP A 50 14.23 -8.04 -13.69
C TRP A 50 13.07 -7.22 -14.27
N MET A 51 11.88 -7.79 -14.30
CA MET A 51 10.65 -7.12 -14.72
C MET A 51 9.69 -6.95 -13.54
N LYS A 52 8.85 -5.92 -13.53
CA LYS A 52 7.85 -5.75 -12.46
C LYS A 52 6.76 -6.82 -12.58
N ALA A 53 6.25 -7.29 -11.45
CA ALA A 53 5.24 -8.35 -11.44
C ALA A 53 4.00 -8.06 -12.31
N PRO A 54 3.43 -6.83 -12.32
CA PRO A 54 2.30 -6.51 -13.21
C PRO A 54 2.61 -6.52 -14.71
N MET A 55 3.88 -6.59 -15.11
CA MET A 55 4.26 -6.70 -16.53
C MET A 55 4.01 -8.11 -17.08
N LEU A 56 3.67 -9.08 -16.23
CA LEU A 56 3.36 -10.45 -16.60
C LEU A 56 1.84 -10.68 -16.51
N PRO A 57 1.11 -10.65 -17.65
CA PRO A 57 -0.36 -10.69 -17.67
C PRO A 57 -0.97 -11.91 -16.98
N GLU A 58 -0.26 -13.04 -17.00
CA GLU A 58 -0.68 -14.31 -16.40
C GLU A 58 -0.81 -14.25 -14.87
N LEU A 59 -0.23 -13.23 -14.21
CA LEU A 59 -0.44 -13.00 -12.79
C LEU A 59 -1.76 -12.28 -12.46
N ALA A 60 -2.54 -11.88 -13.47
CA ALA A 60 -3.86 -11.25 -13.32
C ALA A 60 -3.86 -10.04 -12.36
N MET A 61 -2.79 -9.23 -12.43
CA MET A 61 -2.62 -8.04 -11.60
C MET A 61 -3.33 -6.84 -12.23
N ASP A 62 -4.64 -6.95 -12.44
CA ASP A 62 -5.43 -6.02 -13.27
C ASP A 62 -6.22 -4.97 -12.47
N TRP A 63 -6.00 -4.86 -11.16
CA TRP A 63 -6.83 -4.03 -10.28
C TRP A 63 -6.05 -2.98 -9.53
N ILE A 64 -6.61 -1.78 -9.39
CA ILE A 64 -6.10 -0.72 -8.52
C ILE A 64 -7.15 -0.46 -7.44
N ALA A 65 -6.75 -0.49 -6.17
CA ALA A 65 -7.59 -0.14 -5.03
C ALA A 65 -7.37 1.31 -4.60
N GLU A 66 -8.45 2.05 -4.38
CA GLU A 66 -8.43 3.39 -3.79
C GLU A 66 -8.43 3.30 -2.26
N VAL A 67 -7.31 2.87 -1.67
CA VAL A 67 -7.19 2.62 -0.22
C VAL A 67 -7.57 3.85 0.61
N THR A 68 -7.23 5.05 0.13
CA THR A 68 -7.70 6.32 0.69
C THR A 68 -7.97 7.32 -0.43
N SER A 69 -8.60 8.46 -0.12
CA SER A 69 -8.87 9.54 -1.08
C SER A 69 -7.63 10.05 -1.84
N GLU A 70 -6.43 9.82 -1.31
CA GLU A 70 -5.16 10.27 -1.90
C GLU A 70 -4.25 9.10 -2.31
N ARG A 71 -4.67 7.85 -2.06
CA ARG A 71 -3.79 6.69 -2.22
C ARG A 71 -4.40 5.58 -3.06
N LEU A 72 -3.66 5.23 -4.10
CA LEU A 72 -3.92 4.11 -4.99
C LEU A 72 -2.93 2.98 -4.70
N TYR A 73 -3.42 1.74 -4.68
CA TYR A 73 -2.60 0.55 -4.60
C TYR A 73 -2.88 -0.37 -5.79
N GLY A 74 -1.84 -0.72 -6.54
CA GLY A 74 -1.92 -1.62 -7.69
C GLY A 74 -0.92 -1.24 -8.78
N PRO A 75 -1.00 -1.85 -9.97
CA PRO A 75 -1.95 -2.91 -10.35
C PRO A 75 -1.72 -4.20 -9.54
N THR A 76 -2.78 -4.84 -9.06
CA THR A 76 -2.77 -5.99 -8.14
C THR A 76 -3.87 -7.01 -8.47
N THR A 77 -3.87 -8.16 -7.79
CA THR A 77 -4.83 -9.25 -8.00
C THR A 77 -6.12 -9.05 -7.18
N LEU A 78 -7.21 -9.71 -7.58
CA LEU A 78 -8.43 -9.80 -6.76
C LEU A 78 -8.16 -10.43 -5.38
N GLY A 79 -7.20 -11.35 -5.31
CA GLY A 79 -6.73 -11.93 -4.06
C GLY A 79 -6.20 -10.89 -3.08
N ALA A 80 -5.46 -9.89 -3.58
CA ALA A 80 -4.97 -8.80 -2.74
C ALA A 80 -6.10 -7.89 -2.25
N ILE A 81 -7.08 -7.59 -3.11
CA ILE A 81 -8.28 -6.84 -2.71
C ILE A 81 -9.03 -7.56 -1.59
N ARG A 82 -9.23 -8.88 -1.73
CA ARG A 82 -9.85 -9.71 -0.70
C ARG A 82 -9.07 -9.67 0.61
N GLU A 83 -7.76 -9.69 0.55
CA GLU A 83 -6.93 -9.66 1.75
C GLU A 83 -6.96 -8.29 2.46
N PHE A 84 -6.99 -7.18 1.73
CA PHE A 84 -7.20 -5.86 2.34
C PHE A 84 -8.57 -5.74 3.00
N LEU A 85 -9.63 -6.29 2.41
CA LEU A 85 -10.95 -6.37 3.05
C LEU A 85 -10.88 -7.20 4.34
N ARG A 86 -10.19 -8.34 4.31
CA ARG A 86 -10.01 -9.22 5.47
C ARG A 86 -9.25 -8.52 6.60
N LEU A 87 -8.26 -7.67 6.26
CA LEU A 87 -7.48 -6.88 7.19
C LEU A 87 -8.20 -5.60 7.66
N GLY A 88 -9.30 -5.21 7.00
CA GLY A 88 -10.04 -3.98 7.27
C GLY A 88 -9.33 -2.71 6.81
N GLU A 89 -8.37 -2.83 5.89
CA GLU A 89 -7.69 -1.67 5.29
C GLU A 89 -8.56 -0.96 4.25
N ILE A 90 -9.50 -1.69 3.65
CA ILE A 90 -10.53 -1.19 2.75
C ILE A 90 -11.88 -1.78 3.13
N ASP A 91 -12.96 -1.18 2.66
CA ASP A 91 -14.35 -1.57 2.94
C ASP A 91 -15.19 -1.73 1.65
N ASP A 92 -16.43 -2.17 1.80
CA ASP A 92 -17.34 -2.40 0.67
C ASP A 92 -17.65 -1.14 -0.16
N GLU A 93 -17.44 0.05 0.41
CA GLU A 93 -17.66 1.35 -0.22
C GLU A 93 -16.44 1.86 -0.99
N THR A 94 -15.28 1.27 -0.71
CA THR A 94 -14.02 1.57 -1.38
C THR A 94 -14.12 1.28 -2.86
N PHE A 95 -13.52 2.15 -3.68
CA PHE A 95 -13.52 2.00 -5.12
C PHE A 95 -12.29 1.23 -5.60
N VAL A 96 -12.50 0.46 -6.66
CA VAL A 96 -11.45 -0.22 -7.41
C VAL A 96 -11.56 0.13 -8.88
N VAL A 97 -10.43 0.18 -9.56
CA VAL A 97 -10.32 0.44 -11.00
C VAL A 97 -9.70 -0.76 -11.67
N ASN A 98 -10.37 -1.32 -12.68
CA ASN A 98 -9.77 -2.34 -13.52
C ASN A 98 -8.86 -1.66 -14.57
N THR A 99 -7.60 -2.09 -14.66
CA THR A 99 -6.59 -1.46 -15.53
C THR A 99 -6.71 -1.87 -16.99
N CYS A 100 -7.44 -2.94 -17.30
CA CYS A 100 -7.65 -3.40 -18.67
C CYS A 100 -8.70 -2.57 -19.40
N ASP A 101 -9.81 -2.24 -18.71
CA ASP A 101 -10.94 -1.51 -19.30
C ASP A 101 -11.16 -0.09 -18.73
N GLY A 102 -10.42 0.28 -17.68
CA GLY A 102 -10.52 1.56 -17.00
C GLY A 102 -11.80 1.74 -16.17
N THR A 103 -12.61 0.69 -15.99
CA THR A 103 -13.86 0.78 -15.25
C THR A 103 -13.62 0.93 -13.76
N ARG A 104 -14.27 1.92 -13.16
CA ARG A 104 -14.26 2.18 -11.72
C ARG A 104 -15.55 1.64 -11.10
N LYS A 105 -15.44 0.77 -10.10
CA LYS A 105 -16.56 0.13 -9.41
C LYS A 105 -16.33 0.13 -7.91
N GLN A 106 -17.40 0.10 -7.12
CA GLN A 106 -17.27 -0.15 -5.68
C GLN A 106 -17.01 -1.64 -5.43
N ILE A 107 -16.35 -1.94 -4.30
CA ILE A 107 -16.05 -3.32 -3.91
C ILE A 107 -17.32 -4.17 -3.81
N ARG A 108 -18.42 -3.62 -3.26
CA ARG A 108 -19.71 -4.33 -3.21
C ARG A 108 -20.24 -4.78 -4.57
N GLU A 109 -19.89 -4.08 -5.65
CA GLU A 109 -20.32 -4.43 -7.02
C GLU A 109 -19.50 -5.58 -7.61
N ILE A 110 -18.26 -5.77 -7.14
CA ILE A 110 -17.36 -6.85 -7.58
C ILE A 110 -17.28 -8.00 -6.58
N ALA A 111 -18.04 -7.96 -5.48
CA ALA A 111 -18.10 -9.01 -4.47
C ALA A 111 -18.26 -10.44 -5.02
N PRO A 112 -19.06 -10.70 -6.08
CA PRO A 112 -19.13 -12.03 -6.68
C PRO A 112 -17.79 -12.53 -7.24
N LEU A 113 -16.95 -11.64 -7.77
CA LEU A 113 -15.62 -11.96 -8.33
C LEU A 113 -14.61 -12.32 -7.23
N LEU A 114 -14.80 -11.77 -6.02
CA LEU A 114 -13.91 -12.04 -4.87
C LEU A 114 -14.16 -13.43 -4.26
N GLN A 115 -15.36 -13.99 -4.46
CA GLN A 115 -15.79 -15.29 -3.95
C GLN A 115 -15.41 -16.47 -4.87
N THR A 116 -15.21 -16.23 -6.17
CA THR A 116 -14.95 -17.30 -7.13
C THR A 116 -13.59 -17.97 -6.97
N GLU A 117 -12.62 -17.30 -6.34
CA GLU A 117 -11.26 -17.81 -6.20
C GLU A 117 -11.00 -18.61 -4.90
N THR A 118 -12.00 -18.82 -4.05
CA THR A 118 -11.85 -19.64 -2.83
C THR A 118 -12.29 -21.09 -2.99
N ASN A 119 -12.96 -21.44 -4.10
CA ASN A 119 -13.62 -22.75 -4.26
C ASN A 119 -12.78 -23.81 -4.99
N GLY A 120 -11.52 -23.51 -5.33
CA GLY A 120 -10.59 -24.48 -5.91
C GLY A 120 -9.31 -24.52 -5.09
N GLU A 121 -8.92 -25.72 -4.63
CA GLU A 121 -7.64 -26.04 -4.00
C GLU A 121 -7.57 -25.90 -2.45
N GLU A 122 -8.56 -26.44 -1.74
CA GLU A 122 -8.29 -27.11 -0.46
C GLU A 122 -7.89 -28.58 -0.72
N GLU A 123 -6.77 -28.81 -1.39
CA GLU A 123 -6.14 -30.14 -1.39
C GLU A 123 -4.87 -30.13 -0.52
N GLN A 124 -5.03 -30.83 0.59
CA GLN A 124 -4.03 -31.32 1.52
C GLN A 124 -2.64 -31.53 0.90
N THR A 125 -1.68 -30.65 1.21
CA THR A 125 -0.26 -31.01 1.26
C THR A 125 0.35 -30.47 2.54
N SER A 126 0.35 -31.32 3.56
CA SER A 126 1.30 -31.25 4.66
C SER A 126 2.72 -31.34 4.10
N ASN A 127 3.41 -30.21 3.94
CA ASN A 127 4.87 -30.24 3.80
C ASN A 127 5.50 -28.89 4.16
N GLU A 128 6.43 -28.91 5.11
CA GLU A 128 7.20 -27.79 5.67
C GLU A 128 8.15 -27.08 4.66
N PHE A 129 7.92 -27.21 3.35
CA PHE A 129 8.82 -26.72 2.29
C PHE A 129 8.31 -25.49 1.51
N LEU A 130 7.10 -24.99 1.81
CA LEU A 130 6.51 -23.83 1.13
C LEU A 130 6.18 -22.71 2.12
N ALA A 131 7.17 -22.27 2.90
CA ALA A 131 7.10 -20.96 3.54
C ALA A 131 7.14 -19.89 2.43
N GLY A 132 5.97 -19.54 1.90
CA GLY A 132 5.82 -18.44 0.94
C GLY A 132 6.24 -17.10 1.57
N PRO A 133 6.55 -16.08 0.75
CA PRO A 133 6.86 -14.77 1.27
C PRO A 133 5.70 -14.29 2.15
N ALA A 134 6.02 -13.84 3.36
CA ALA A 134 5.02 -13.26 4.23
C ALA A 134 4.32 -12.10 3.50
N THR A 135 3.03 -11.94 3.73
CA THR A 135 2.22 -10.83 3.21
C THR A 135 2.61 -9.46 3.80
N ARG A 136 3.80 -9.34 4.42
CA ARG A 136 4.29 -8.12 5.07
C ARG A 136 4.26 -6.89 4.16
N GLY A 137 4.43 -7.07 2.85
CA GLY A 137 4.28 -6.01 1.86
C GLY A 137 2.87 -5.40 1.73
N MET A 138 1.89 -5.86 2.52
CA MET A 138 0.53 -5.29 2.59
C MET A 138 0.35 -4.21 3.65
N SER A 139 1.25 -4.04 4.62
CA SER A 139 1.08 -3.08 5.74
C SER A 139 1.29 -1.61 5.35
N ILE A 140 1.08 -1.32 4.06
CA ILE A 140 1.23 -0.05 3.36
C ILE A 140 0.53 1.07 4.15
N GLY A 141 -0.61 0.78 4.78
CA GLY A 141 -1.37 1.76 5.55
C GLY A 141 -0.68 2.25 6.83
N VAL A 142 0.00 1.40 7.61
CA VAL A 142 0.29 1.73 9.02
C VAL A 142 1.59 2.52 9.17
N GLU A 143 2.68 2.08 8.57
CA GLU A 143 4.00 2.69 8.79
C GLU A 143 4.12 4.07 8.14
N ASP A 144 3.58 4.22 6.93
CA ASP A 144 3.54 5.50 6.24
C ASP A 144 2.58 6.47 6.94
N ARG A 145 1.44 5.99 7.46
CA ARG A 145 0.51 6.82 8.24
C ARG A 145 1.14 7.30 9.54
N ILE A 146 1.93 6.46 10.21
CA ILE A 146 2.69 6.88 11.39
C ILE A 146 3.65 8.01 11.00
N ARG A 147 4.41 7.84 9.90
CA ARG A 147 5.39 8.84 9.44
C ARG A 147 4.73 10.19 9.10
N GLU A 148 3.59 10.16 8.41
CA GLU A 148 2.81 11.37 8.09
C GLU A 148 2.25 12.04 9.34
N LEU A 149 1.63 11.27 10.25
CA LEU A 149 1.07 11.80 11.49
C LEU A 149 2.16 12.42 12.36
N GLU A 150 3.34 11.81 12.44
CA GLU A 150 4.48 12.38 13.13
C GLU A 150 4.95 13.69 12.50
N GLN A 151 4.89 13.81 11.18
CA GLN A 151 5.23 15.04 10.48
C GLN A 151 4.21 16.14 10.73
N ALA A 152 2.92 15.87 10.58
CA ALA A 152 1.85 16.81 10.87
C ALA A 152 1.92 17.29 12.34
N LEU A 153 2.17 16.38 13.28
CA LEU A 153 2.32 16.73 14.69
C LEU A 153 3.54 17.64 14.94
N ARG A 154 4.64 17.43 14.21
CA ARG A 154 5.83 18.29 14.31
C ARG A 154 5.55 19.70 13.77
N GLU A 155 4.82 19.80 12.67
CA GLU A 155 4.45 21.08 12.07
C GLU A 155 3.49 21.86 12.96
N GLU A 156 2.47 21.20 13.51
CA GLU A 156 1.51 21.82 14.43
C GLU A 156 2.20 22.36 15.69
N ARG A 157 3.12 21.57 16.27
CA ARG A 157 3.92 22.03 17.42
C ARG A 157 4.74 23.27 17.10
N ARG A 158 5.32 23.37 15.89
CA ARG A 158 6.04 24.58 15.47
C ARG A 158 5.10 25.77 15.34
N ALA A 159 3.93 25.58 14.73
CA ALA A 159 2.94 26.63 14.56
C ALA A 159 2.47 27.20 15.90
N VAL A 160 2.24 26.34 16.91
CA VAL A 160 1.88 26.76 18.27
C VAL A 160 2.98 27.62 18.90
N VAL A 161 4.25 27.19 18.82
CA VAL A 161 5.39 27.95 19.36
C VAL A 161 5.49 29.33 18.69
N GLU A 162 5.35 29.39 17.36
CA GLU A 162 5.37 30.66 16.64
C GLU A 162 4.21 31.58 17.04
N ALA A 163 3.01 31.01 17.23
CA ALA A 163 1.84 31.77 17.67
C ALA A 163 2.03 32.34 19.08
N GLU A 164 2.57 31.55 20.01
CA GLU A 164 2.88 32.00 21.37
C GLU A 164 3.92 33.13 21.39
N GLU A 165 4.95 33.05 20.54
CA GLU A 165 5.93 34.14 20.42
C GLU A 165 5.32 35.43 19.88
N ARG A 166 4.46 35.31 18.85
CA ARG A 166 3.73 36.47 18.31
C ARG A 166 2.83 37.08 19.36
N TYR A 167 2.13 36.25 20.14
CA TYR A 167 1.27 36.70 21.22
C TYR A 167 2.08 37.46 22.28
N ARG A 168 3.19 36.89 22.76
CA ARG A 168 4.10 37.56 23.72
C ARG A 168 4.61 38.90 23.21
N ARG A 169 5.00 38.99 21.93
CA ARG A 169 5.45 40.26 21.32
C ARG A 169 4.32 41.29 21.29
N LEU A 170 3.08 40.87 21.01
CA LEU A 170 1.94 41.77 20.95
C LEU A 170 1.55 42.28 22.34
N GLU A 171 1.57 41.39 23.34
CA GLU A 171 1.33 41.73 24.75
C GLU A 171 2.36 42.76 25.27
N ALA A 172 3.64 42.59 24.95
CA ALA A 172 4.67 43.55 25.32
C ALA A 172 4.45 44.95 24.70
N LYS A 173 4.06 45.01 23.41
CA LYS A 173 3.72 46.27 22.74
C LYS A 173 2.47 46.92 23.33
N TYR A 174 1.47 46.12 23.65
CA TYR A 174 0.23 46.59 24.26
C TYR A 174 0.50 47.25 25.62
N ASN A 175 1.30 46.59 26.46
CA ASN A 175 1.70 47.14 27.76
C ASN A 175 2.50 48.44 27.63
N GLN A 176 3.42 48.55 26.67
CA GLN A 176 4.13 49.81 26.40
C GLN A 176 3.19 50.96 26.04
N VAL A 177 2.13 50.70 25.24
CA VAL A 177 1.15 51.72 24.86
C VAL A 177 0.32 52.14 26.08
N LEU A 178 -0.08 51.20 26.93
CA LEU A 178 -0.78 51.50 28.18
C LEU A 178 0.07 52.39 29.10
N ASP A 179 1.34 52.05 29.29
CA ASP A 179 2.26 52.81 30.15
C ASP A 179 2.48 54.24 29.59
N ALA A 180 2.65 54.38 28.28
CA ALA A 180 2.80 55.69 27.63
C ALA A 180 1.53 56.56 27.75
N ALA A 181 0.35 55.96 27.65
CA ALA A 181 -0.93 56.66 27.81
C ALA A 181 -1.14 57.14 29.26
N ALA A 182 -0.72 56.33 30.25
CA ALA A 182 -0.75 56.70 31.67
C ALA A 182 0.21 57.87 31.98
N ALA A 183 1.42 57.85 31.41
CA ALA A 183 2.41 58.91 31.62
C ALA A 183 2.03 60.27 31.00
N THR A 184 1.17 60.28 29.97
CA THR A 184 0.73 61.51 29.28
C THR A 184 -0.48 62.17 29.96
N SER A 185 -1.14 61.49 30.89
CA SER A 185 -2.30 61.99 31.63
C SER A 185 -1.97 62.59 33.01
N THR A 186 -0.67 62.74 33.33
CA THR A 186 -0.15 63.39 34.57
C THR A 186 0.50 64.72 34.22
#